data_AF-A0A2V7VQJ1-F1
#
_entry.id   AF-A0A2V7VQJ1-F1
#
_cell.length_a   1.000
_cell.length_b   1.000
_cell.length_c   1.000
_cell.angle_alpha   90.00
_cell.angle_beta   90.00
_cell.angle_gamma   90.00
#
_symmetry.space_group_name_H-M   'P 1'
#
loop_
_entity.id
_entity.type
_entity.pdbx_description
1 polymer ?
#
loop_
_entity_poly.entity_id
_entity_poly.type
_entity_poly.pdbx_seq_one_letter_code
_entity_poly.pdbx_strand_id
1 'polypeptide(L)'
;MVLGARAAVKVEAEQVLCRFHLSNFVRHGTEPLYQWIVEVAHKGGLQGATVLKGFMGLRPDGSILRENPWALAQEVPVIVEVVDGPHHVESLLEDVEPVFSEGSITLERAHVVLYRGGDTHPAWKDIAPRCDVVATKEESAAWEVKTVKIPEEGALLRIFVGESDREPGRNRPLYEAIVNRAREAHLAGATVLKGPMGFGRHSRMHAAKLLELSTDLPVVIEIVDAEERIRSFLPVVDELVTEGLVTLEAVRVIKYVSPGQGRS
;
A
#
# COMPACT_ATOMS: atom_id res chain seq x y z
N MET A 1 -19.83 12.64 40.67
CA MET A 1 -19.70 11.52 39.72
C MET A 1 -18.46 11.77 38.88
N VAL A 2 -17.45 10.92 39.04
CA VAL A 2 -16.18 11.01 38.31
C VAL A 2 -16.43 10.48 36.90
N LEU A 3 -16.33 11.35 35.90
CA LEU A 3 -16.19 10.94 34.49
C LEU A 3 -14.83 10.25 34.38
N GLY A 4 -14.85 8.91 34.29
CA GLY A 4 -13.66 8.12 34.05
C GLY A 4 -13.03 8.53 32.72
N ALA A 5 -11.84 9.12 32.78
CA ALA A 5 -11.00 9.32 31.62
C ALA A 5 -10.77 7.95 30.96
N ARG A 6 -11.25 7.78 29.71
CA ARG A 6 -10.86 6.65 28.87
C ARG A 6 -9.38 6.81 28.54
N ALA A 7 -8.51 6.25 29.37
CA ALA A 7 -7.14 5.99 29.00
C ALA A 7 -7.15 4.88 27.94
N ALA A 8 -6.95 5.23 26.68
CA ALA A 8 -6.67 4.28 25.63
C ALA A 8 -5.44 4.75 24.84
N VAL A 9 -4.31 4.81 25.53
CA VAL A 9 -3.01 4.63 24.86
C VAL A 9 -2.79 3.12 24.84
N LYS A 10 -2.92 2.52 23.65
CA LYS A 10 -2.63 1.10 23.42
C LYS A 10 -2.06 0.97 22.01
N VAL A 11 -0.90 0.36 21.74
CA VAL A 11 0.35 0.12 22.45
C VAL A 11 1.40 0.18 21.32
N GLU A 12 2.63 0.55 21.66
CA GLU A 12 3.84 0.22 20.90
C GLU A 12 3.94 -1.31 20.78
N ALA A 13 3.20 -1.87 19.83
CA ALA A 13 3.03 -3.29 19.60
C ALA A 13 3.21 -3.54 18.11
N GLU A 14 3.72 -4.71 17.79
CA GLU A 14 3.72 -5.17 16.42
C GLU A 14 2.27 -5.29 15.93
N GLN A 15 1.97 -4.64 14.80
CA GLN A 15 0.67 -4.68 14.15
C GLN A 15 0.82 -5.28 12.75
N VAL A 16 -0.29 -5.73 12.22
CA VAL A 16 -0.40 -6.21 10.84
C VAL A 16 -0.99 -5.08 10.02
N LEU A 17 -0.27 -4.66 8.98
CA LEU A 17 -0.79 -3.80 7.92
C LEU A 17 -1.35 -4.72 6.83
N CYS A 18 -2.67 -4.81 6.76
CA CYS A 18 -3.38 -5.54 5.72
C CYS A 18 -3.75 -4.57 4.59
N ARG A 19 -3.33 -4.90 3.36
CA ARG A 19 -3.65 -4.08 2.19
C ARG A 19 -4.50 -4.86 1.20
N PHE A 20 -5.60 -4.24 0.79
CA PHE A 20 -6.46 -4.72 -0.27
C PHE A 20 -6.22 -3.88 -1.51
N HIS A 21 -5.62 -4.44 -2.55
CA HIS A 21 -5.46 -3.81 -3.85
C HIS A 21 -6.60 -4.26 -4.76
N LEU A 22 -7.49 -3.36 -5.15
CA LEU A 22 -8.68 -3.67 -5.94
C LEU A 22 -9.08 -2.52 -6.85
N SER A 23 -9.97 -2.79 -7.81
CA SER A 23 -10.59 -1.73 -8.62
C SER A 23 -11.76 -1.07 -7.85
N ASN A 24 -11.97 0.23 -8.07
CA ASN A 24 -13.17 0.94 -7.57
C ASN A 24 -14.49 0.38 -8.15
N PHE A 25 -14.43 -0.44 -9.19
CA PHE A 25 -15.60 -1.07 -9.81
C PHE A 25 -15.97 -2.42 -9.20
N VAL A 26 -15.09 -3.04 -8.41
CA VAL A 26 -15.43 -4.28 -7.69
C VAL A 26 -16.56 -3.99 -6.69
N ARG A 27 -17.57 -4.85 -6.65
CA ARG A 27 -18.79 -4.68 -5.84
C ARG A 27 -18.97 -5.79 -4.82
N HIS A 28 -19.57 -5.45 -3.69
CA HIS A 28 -20.25 -6.38 -2.80
C HIS A 28 -21.74 -6.06 -2.86
N GLY A 29 -22.59 -6.91 -3.45
CA GLY A 29 -23.97 -6.53 -3.74
C GLY A 29 -24.04 -5.27 -4.64
N THR A 30 -24.61 -4.17 -4.11
CA THR A 30 -24.74 -2.89 -4.83
C THR A 30 -23.70 -1.83 -4.44
N GLU A 31 -22.94 -2.06 -3.37
CA GLU A 31 -21.94 -1.14 -2.84
C GLU A 31 -20.55 -1.43 -3.45
N PRO A 32 -19.67 -0.42 -3.61
CA PRO A 32 -18.27 -0.67 -3.92
C PRO A 32 -17.60 -1.50 -2.82
N LEU A 33 -16.88 -2.56 -3.19
CA LEU A 33 -16.24 -3.48 -2.25
C LEU A 33 -15.28 -2.75 -1.31
N TYR A 34 -14.53 -1.76 -1.79
CA TYR A 34 -13.61 -1.00 -0.93
C TYR A 34 -14.32 -0.20 0.17
N GLN A 35 -15.54 0.29 -0.08
CA GLN A 35 -16.33 0.98 0.94
C GLN A 35 -16.84 -0.03 1.98
N TRP A 36 -17.36 -1.15 1.50
CA TRP A 36 -17.82 -2.23 2.36
C TRP A 36 -16.70 -2.76 3.27
N ILE A 37 -15.47 -2.96 2.75
CA ILE A 37 -14.31 -3.37 3.56
C ILE A 37 -14.06 -2.37 4.70
N VAL A 38 -14.10 -1.06 4.43
CA VAL A 38 -13.93 -0.03 5.46
C VAL A 38 -15.07 -0.07 6.48
N GLU A 39 -16.30 -0.32 6.03
CA GLU A 39 -17.44 -0.47 6.95
C GLU A 39 -17.31 -1.70 7.85
N VAL A 40 -16.89 -2.84 7.30
CA VAL A 40 -16.63 -4.07 8.09
C VAL A 40 -15.51 -3.82 9.08
N ALA A 41 -14.40 -3.20 8.64
CA ALA A 41 -13.29 -2.84 9.52
C ALA A 41 -13.75 -1.91 10.66
N HIS A 42 -14.57 -0.90 10.34
CA HIS A 42 -15.12 0.03 11.33
C HIS A 42 -16.07 -0.67 12.31
N LYS A 43 -16.99 -1.50 11.82
CA LYS A 43 -17.95 -2.27 12.65
C LYS A 43 -17.24 -3.30 13.54
N GLY A 44 -16.16 -3.90 13.03
CA GLY A 44 -15.26 -4.79 13.77
C GLY A 44 -14.42 -4.10 14.82
N GLY A 45 -14.44 -2.76 14.88
CA GLY A 45 -13.69 -1.98 15.86
C GLY A 45 -12.20 -1.95 15.59
N LEU A 46 -11.78 -2.08 14.32
CA LEU A 46 -10.37 -2.06 13.97
C LEU A 46 -9.74 -0.69 14.24
N GLN A 47 -8.46 -0.68 14.60
CA GLN A 47 -7.77 0.54 15.03
C GLN A 47 -7.81 1.63 13.97
N GLY A 48 -7.49 1.32 12.71
CA GLY A 48 -7.51 2.29 11.62
C GLY A 48 -7.64 1.67 10.24
N ALA A 49 -8.27 2.42 9.33
CA ALA A 49 -8.34 2.11 7.91
C ALA A 49 -8.15 3.38 7.08
N THR A 50 -7.39 3.29 5.99
CA THR A 50 -7.15 4.38 5.04
C THR A 50 -7.46 3.89 3.63
N VAL A 51 -8.17 4.70 2.84
CA VAL A 51 -8.43 4.41 1.43
C VAL A 51 -7.57 5.33 0.57
N LEU A 52 -6.74 4.73 -0.27
CA LEU A 52 -5.90 5.42 -1.24
C LEU A 52 -6.43 5.14 -2.64
N LYS A 53 -6.53 6.16 -3.48
CA LYS A 53 -6.89 6.01 -4.90
C LYS A 53 -5.66 6.25 -5.75
N GLY A 54 -5.32 5.27 -6.57
CA GLY A 54 -4.28 5.45 -7.59
C GLY A 54 -4.84 6.08 -8.85
N PHE A 55 -3.97 6.70 -9.62
CA PHE A 55 -4.32 7.34 -10.90
C PHE A 55 -3.89 6.48 -12.10
N MET A 56 -3.09 5.43 -11.86
CA MET A 56 -2.74 4.42 -12.84
C MET A 56 -2.50 3.07 -12.15
N GLY A 57 -2.76 1.96 -12.83
CA GLY A 57 -2.47 0.63 -12.32
C GLY A 57 -2.26 -0.41 -13.42
N LEU A 58 -1.43 -1.42 -13.16
CA LEU A 58 -1.24 -2.60 -13.99
C LEU A 58 -2.00 -3.77 -13.38
N ARG A 59 -2.84 -4.40 -14.20
CA ARG A 59 -3.57 -5.60 -13.82
C ARG A 59 -2.80 -6.89 -14.11
N PRO A 60 -3.20 -7.99 -13.45
CA PRO A 60 -2.73 -9.34 -13.74
C PRO A 60 -2.77 -9.75 -15.21
N ASP A 61 -3.77 -9.27 -15.95
CA ASP A 61 -3.98 -9.58 -17.37
C ASP A 61 -3.11 -8.72 -18.30
N GLY A 62 -2.27 -7.86 -17.74
CA GLY A 62 -1.41 -6.92 -18.47
C GLY A 62 -2.10 -5.64 -18.92
N SER A 63 -3.40 -5.45 -18.63
CA SER A 63 -4.09 -4.19 -18.92
C SER A 63 -3.63 -3.06 -17.98
N ILE A 64 -3.54 -1.84 -18.51
CA ILE A 64 -3.16 -0.65 -17.73
C ILE A 64 -4.40 0.23 -17.55
N LEU A 65 -4.80 0.42 -16.30
CA LEU A 65 -5.79 1.40 -15.88
C LEU A 65 -5.14 2.77 -15.79
N ARG A 66 -5.78 3.80 -16.35
CA ARG A 66 -5.32 5.18 -16.32
C ARG A 66 -6.50 6.11 -16.18
N GLU A 67 -6.32 7.22 -15.47
CA GLU A 67 -7.32 8.29 -15.50
C GLU A 67 -7.50 8.82 -16.93
N ASN A 68 -8.74 8.99 -17.34
CA ASN A 68 -9.08 9.60 -18.62
C ASN A 68 -10.06 10.76 -18.37
N PRO A 69 -9.64 12.02 -18.57
CA PRO A 69 -10.48 13.19 -18.35
C PRO A 69 -11.79 13.22 -19.15
N TRP A 70 -11.89 12.39 -20.20
CA TRP A 70 -13.04 12.33 -21.11
C TRP A 70 -13.91 11.09 -20.89
N ALA A 71 -13.62 10.24 -19.90
CA ALA A 71 -14.39 9.04 -19.63
C ALA A 71 -15.66 9.34 -18.82
N LEU A 72 -16.80 8.77 -19.24
CA LEU A 72 -18.09 8.88 -18.53
C LEU A 72 -18.10 8.13 -17.19
N ALA A 73 -17.31 7.05 -17.09
CA ALA A 73 -17.07 6.32 -15.87
C ALA A 73 -15.60 5.90 -15.85
N GLN A 74 -14.89 6.27 -14.79
CA GLN A 74 -13.45 6.07 -14.68
C GLN A 74 -13.14 4.95 -13.70
N GLU A 75 -12.44 3.93 -14.20
CA GLU A 75 -11.93 2.84 -13.38
C GLU A 75 -10.52 3.18 -12.90
N VAL A 76 -10.31 3.07 -11.58
CA VAL A 76 -9.03 3.38 -10.94
C VAL A 76 -8.69 2.32 -9.90
N PRO A 77 -7.40 2.02 -9.71
CA PRO A 77 -6.97 1.18 -8.60
C PRO A 77 -7.22 1.88 -7.27
N VAL A 78 -7.64 1.11 -6.28
CA VAL A 78 -7.89 1.52 -4.90
C VAL A 78 -7.09 0.60 -4.00
N ILE A 79 -6.41 1.18 -3.01
CA ILE A 79 -5.78 0.44 -1.93
C ILE A 79 -6.53 0.77 -0.65
N VAL A 80 -7.04 -0.25 0.04
CA VAL A 80 -7.53 -0.11 1.41
C VAL A 80 -6.45 -0.64 2.34
N GLU A 81 -5.88 0.24 3.16
CA GLU A 81 -4.87 -0.09 4.16
C GLU A 81 -5.54 -0.17 5.53
N VAL A 82 -5.46 -1.33 6.17
CA VAL A 82 -6.02 -1.58 7.50
C VAL A 82 -4.90 -1.96 8.43
N VAL A 83 -4.86 -1.34 9.62
CA VAL A 83 -3.82 -1.58 10.63
C VAL A 83 -4.48 -2.01 11.93
N ASP A 84 -4.16 -3.21 12.41
CA ASP A 84 -4.55 -3.69 13.74
C ASP A 84 -3.69 -4.90 14.17
N GLY A 85 -3.98 -5.49 15.33
CA GLY A 85 -3.42 -6.75 15.78
C GLY A 85 -3.88 -7.94 14.93
N PRO A 86 -3.11 -9.04 14.91
CA PRO A 86 -3.30 -10.16 14.00
C PRO A 86 -4.68 -10.80 14.08
N HIS A 87 -5.23 -11.00 15.28
CA HIS A 87 -6.57 -11.60 15.45
C HIS A 87 -7.70 -10.75 14.84
N HIS A 88 -7.62 -9.43 14.92
CA HIS A 88 -8.63 -8.55 14.33
C HIS A 88 -8.54 -8.55 12.80
N VAL A 89 -7.31 -8.60 12.27
CA VAL A 89 -7.07 -8.74 10.83
C VAL A 89 -7.55 -10.11 10.32
N GLU A 90 -7.31 -11.18 11.07
CA GLU A 90 -7.81 -12.53 10.76
C GLU A 90 -9.35 -12.54 10.65
N SER A 91 -10.07 -11.98 11.64
CA SER A 91 -11.54 -11.86 11.57
C SER A 91 -12.02 -11.01 10.38
N LEU A 92 -11.32 -9.92 10.05
CA LEU A 92 -11.65 -9.14 8.85
C LEU A 92 -11.48 -9.98 7.57
N LEU A 93 -10.42 -10.78 7.48
CA LEU A 93 -10.17 -11.64 6.31
C LEU A 93 -11.22 -12.74 6.17
N GLU A 94 -11.72 -13.31 7.26
CA GLU A 94 -12.80 -14.31 7.23
C GLU A 94 -14.06 -13.76 6.53
N ASP A 95 -14.36 -12.48 6.73
CA ASP A 95 -15.50 -11.80 6.07
C ASP A 95 -15.17 -11.40 4.62
N VAL A 96 -13.98 -10.86 4.38
CA VAL A 96 -13.62 -10.23 3.09
C VAL A 96 -13.13 -11.24 2.06
N GLU A 97 -12.29 -12.21 2.44
CA GLU A 97 -11.69 -13.18 1.51
C GLU A 97 -12.72 -13.92 0.65
N PRO A 98 -13.88 -14.38 1.16
CA PRO A 98 -14.89 -15.09 0.37
C PRO A 98 -15.51 -14.24 -0.75
N VAL A 99 -15.68 -12.94 -0.52
CA VAL A 99 -16.33 -12.01 -1.47
C VAL A 99 -15.32 -11.23 -2.32
N PHE A 100 -14.02 -11.32 -2.03
CA PHE A 100 -12.96 -10.66 -2.77
C PHE A 100 -12.75 -11.32 -4.14
N SER A 101 -13.33 -10.71 -5.18
CA SER A 101 -13.44 -11.30 -6.53
C SER A 101 -12.36 -10.88 -7.52
N GLU A 102 -11.61 -9.82 -7.24
CA GLU A 102 -10.55 -9.30 -8.12
C GLU A 102 -9.53 -8.49 -7.31
N GLY A 103 -8.24 -8.65 -7.62
CA GLY A 103 -7.15 -7.89 -7.05
C GLY A 103 -6.20 -8.73 -6.20
N SER A 104 -5.52 -8.11 -5.25
CA SER A 104 -4.66 -8.81 -4.29
C SER A 104 -4.87 -8.36 -2.85
N ILE A 105 -4.55 -9.28 -1.93
CA ILE A 105 -4.53 -9.03 -0.49
C ILE A 105 -3.13 -9.35 0.02
N THR A 106 -2.46 -8.36 0.63
CA THR A 106 -1.14 -8.52 1.23
C THR A 106 -1.17 -8.22 2.72
N LEU A 107 -0.35 -8.95 3.47
CA LEU A 107 -0.05 -8.65 4.86
C LEU A 107 1.42 -8.22 4.99
N GLU A 108 1.62 -7.07 5.62
CA GLU A 108 2.93 -6.51 5.95
C GLU A 108 3.05 -6.36 7.47
N ARG A 109 4.29 -6.44 7.98
CA ARG A 109 4.56 -6.02 9.35
C ARG A 109 4.51 -4.49 9.40
N ALA A 110 3.74 -3.95 10.34
CA ALA A 110 3.83 -2.55 10.70
C ALA A 110 4.21 -2.41 12.16
N HIS A 111 5.31 -1.70 12.42
CA HIS A 111 5.58 -1.21 13.76
C HIS A 111 4.85 0.11 13.94
N VAL A 112 3.71 0.07 14.65
CA VAL A 112 2.94 1.29 14.92
C VAL A 112 3.58 2.01 16.10
N VAL A 113 4.48 2.93 15.78
CA VAL A 113 5.18 3.77 16.76
C VAL A 113 4.20 4.67 17.52
N LEU A 114 3.09 5.07 16.88
CA LEU A 114 2.12 5.96 17.48
C LEU A 114 0.75 5.89 16.78
N TYR A 115 -0.30 5.64 17.57
CA TYR A 115 -1.68 5.87 17.17
C TYR A 115 -2.30 6.92 18.12
N ARG A 116 -2.85 8.02 17.58
CA ARG A 116 -3.43 9.10 18.40
C ARG A 116 -4.95 9.09 18.31
N GLY A 117 -5.59 8.57 19.35
CA GLY A 117 -7.02 8.76 19.63
C GLY A 117 -7.22 9.23 21.07
N GLY A 118 -7.73 10.44 21.28
CA GLY A 118 -7.98 11.03 22.61
C GLY A 118 -7.09 12.24 22.96
N ASP A 119 -7.38 12.89 24.09
CA ASP A 119 -6.85 14.23 24.44
C ASP A 119 -5.46 14.24 25.11
N THR A 120 -4.83 13.08 25.31
CA THR A 120 -3.52 12.98 25.99
C THR A 120 -2.50 12.23 25.13
N HIS A 121 -1.28 12.78 25.02
CA HIS A 121 -0.21 12.24 24.15
C HIS A 121 1.15 12.23 24.88
N PRO A 122 1.88 11.10 24.89
CA PRO A 122 3.24 11.04 25.43
C PRO A 122 4.26 11.84 24.60
N ALA A 123 5.39 12.21 25.21
CA ALA A 123 6.44 13.00 24.56
C ALA A 123 7.33 12.12 23.66
N TRP A 124 7.74 12.63 22.50
CA TRP A 124 8.52 11.90 21.50
C TRP A 124 9.84 11.28 22.02
N LYS A 125 10.47 11.95 23.00
CA LYS A 125 11.71 11.48 23.64
C LYS A 125 11.55 10.13 24.35
N ASP A 126 10.32 9.79 24.72
CA ASP A 126 9.99 8.55 25.44
C ASP A 126 9.70 7.37 24.49
N ILE A 127 9.57 7.64 23.17
CA ILE A 127 9.19 6.67 22.13
C ILE A 127 10.40 6.28 21.26
N ALA A 128 11.26 7.24 20.91
CA ALA A 128 12.38 7.03 19.98
C ALA A 128 13.36 5.87 20.30
N PRO A 129 13.67 5.53 21.57
CA PRO A 129 14.63 4.46 21.90
C PRO A 129 14.14 3.02 21.65
N ARG A 130 12.89 2.81 21.22
CA ARG A 130 12.24 1.49 21.18
C ARG A 130 11.94 0.97 19.75
N CYS A 131 12.37 1.72 18.74
CA CYS A 131 12.10 1.46 17.32
C CYS A 131 13.22 0.63 16.63
N ASP A 132 13.52 -0.58 17.08
CA ASP A 132 14.48 -1.49 16.40
C ASP A 132 13.75 -2.42 15.41
N VAL A 133 13.51 -1.92 14.20
CA VAL A 133 12.60 -2.52 13.19
C VAL A 133 13.28 -3.58 12.31
N VAL A 134 14.62 -3.69 12.34
CA VAL A 134 15.41 -4.40 11.30
C VAL A 134 15.61 -5.90 11.57
N ALA A 135 15.36 -6.41 12.78
CA ALA A 135 15.88 -7.71 13.21
C ALA A 135 14.94 -8.93 13.04
N THR A 136 13.68 -8.79 12.65
CA THR A 136 12.66 -9.77 13.07
C THR A 136 11.98 -10.58 11.97
N LYS A 137 12.52 -10.76 10.76
CA LYS A 137 11.82 -11.45 9.63
C LYS A 137 11.07 -12.76 10.04
N GLU A 138 11.62 -13.54 10.97
CA GLU A 138 11.04 -14.80 11.49
C GLU A 138 9.99 -14.63 12.63
N GLU A 139 9.90 -13.46 13.27
CA GLU A 139 9.03 -13.14 14.41
C GLU A 139 7.88 -12.19 14.01
N SER A 140 7.31 -12.32 12.81
CA SER A 140 6.28 -11.40 12.32
C SER A 140 4.90 -11.71 12.87
N ALA A 141 4.21 -10.73 13.45
CA ALA A 141 2.78 -10.80 13.79
C ALA A 141 1.92 -11.07 12.54
N ALA A 142 2.40 -10.68 11.35
CA ALA A 142 1.75 -11.06 10.10
C ALA A 142 1.73 -12.59 9.86
N TRP A 143 2.63 -13.34 10.50
CA TRP A 143 2.71 -14.81 10.46
C TRP A 143 1.74 -15.50 11.44
N GLU A 144 1.26 -14.78 12.46
CA GLU A 144 0.23 -15.28 13.39
C GLU A 144 -1.16 -15.35 12.76
N VAL A 145 -1.40 -14.58 11.69
CA VAL A 145 -2.66 -14.61 10.93
C VAL A 145 -2.78 -15.95 10.18
N LYS A 146 -3.76 -16.78 10.56
CA LYS A 146 -4.07 -18.02 9.85
C LYS A 146 -5.01 -17.72 8.68
N THR A 147 -4.80 -18.40 7.57
CA THR A 147 -5.57 -18.19 6.33
C THR A 147 -6.01 -19.52 5.73
N VAL A 148 -7.12 -19.51 5.00
CA VAL A 148 -7.75 -20.72 4.43
C VAL A 148 -6.91 -21.31 3.27
N LYS A 149 -6.11 -20.46 2.61
CA LYS A 149 -5.10 -20.84 1.60
C LYS A 149 -3.69 -20.56 2.13
N ILE A 150 -2.72 -21.40 1.72
CA ILE A 150 -1.31 -21.22 2.06
C ILE A 150 -0.82 -19.93 1.40
N PRO A 151 -0.36 -18.93 2.16
CA PRO A 151 0.17 -17.70 1.58
C PRO A 151 1.51 -17.95 0.89
N GLU A 152 1.72 -17.30 -0.24
CA GLU A 152 3.01 -17.31 -0.92
C GLU A 152 3.89 -16.19 -0.34
N GLU A 153 5.18 -16.48 -0.17
CA GLU A 153 6.17 -15.45 0.15
C GLU A 153 6.31 -14.50 -1.05
N GLY A 154 6.01 -13.22 -0.81
CA GLY A 154 6.09 -12.18 -1.83
C GLY A 154 6.95 -11.02 -1.37
N ALA A 155 7.21 -10.11 -2.30
CA ALA A 155 7.83 -8.84 -2.00
C ALA A 155 6.97 -7.69 -2.53
N LEU A 156 6.88 -6.63 -1.74
CA LEU A 156 6.39 -5.33 -2.16
C LEU A 156 7.60 -4.47 -2.50
N LEU A 157 7.65 -4.00 -3.75
CA LEU A 157 8.59 -3.02 -4.24
C LEU A 157 7.89 -1.67 -4.28
N ARG A 158 8.41 -0.68 -3.54
CA ARG A 158 7.96 0.71 -3.65
C ARG A 158 9.03 1.58 -4.28
N ILE A 159 8.64 2.33 -5.30
CA ILE A 159 9.51 3.25 -6.01
C ILE A 159 8.93 4.65 -5.86
N PHE A 160 9.70 5.56 -5.27
CA PHE A 160 9.34 6.95 -5.01
C PHE A 160 10.08 7.87 -6.00
N VAL A 161 9.32 8.57 -6.83
CA VAL A 161 9.80 9.48 -7.89
C VAL A 161 8.98 10.77 -7.89
N GLY A 162 9.45 11.80 -8.58
CA GLY A 162 8.67 13.00 -8.87
C GLY A 162 7.71 12.80 -10.04
N GLU A 163 6.58 13.52 -10.05
CA GLU A 163 5.65 13.54 -11.19
C GLU A 163 6.31 14.07 -12.48
N SER A 164 7.26 14.98 -12.32
CA SER A 164 8.01 15.60 -13.40
C SER A 164 9.15 14.74 -13.92
N ASP A 165 9.50 13.65 -13.24
CA ASP A 165 10.59 12.77 -13.65
C ASP A 165 10.29 12.11 -15.00
N ARG A 166 11.35 11.93 -15.79
CA ARG A 166 11.28 11.39 -17.14
C ARG A 166 12.21 10.20 -17.29
N GLU A 167 11.80 9.28 -18.16
CA GLU A 167 12.63 8.14 -18.54
C GLU A 167 13.95 8.61 -19.19
N PRO A 168 15.10 8.05 -18.79
CA PRO A 168 16.38 8.39 -19.40
C PRO A 168 16.35 8.23 -20.93
N GLY A 169 16.73 9.28 -21.65
CA GLY A 169 16.79 9.29 -23.12
C GLY A 169 15.44 9.33 -23.84
N ARG A 170 14.30 9.43 -23.12
CA ARG A 170 12.96 9.53 -23.70
C ARG A 170 12.13 10.62 -23.01
N ASN A 171 11.15 11.19 -23.70
CA ASN A 171 10.25 12.21 -23.11
C ASN A 171 8.95 11.59 -22.54
N ARG A 172 9.06 10.41 -21.90
CA ARG A 172 7.93 9.71 -21.26
C ARG A 172 8.04 9.90 -19.74
N PRO A 173 6.92 10.13 -19.00
CA PRO A 173 6.96 10.16 -17.54
C PRO A 173 7.57 8.88 -16.96
N LEU A 174 8.46 9.02 -15.96
CA LEU A 174 9.23 7.90 -15.41
C LEU A 174 8.31 6.81 -14.83
N TYR A 175 7.27 7.20 -14.10
CA TYR A 175 6.29 6.26 -13.54
C TYR A 175 5.58 5.45 -14.63
N GLU A 176 5.32 6.03 -15.83
CA GLU A 176 4.77 5.28 -16.96
C GLU A 176 5.77 4.31 -17.55
N ALA A 177 7.04 4.70 -17.64
CA ALA A 177 8.10 3.82 -18.14
C ALA A 177 8.24 2.59 -17.24
N ILE A 178 8.27 2.79 -15.92
CA ILE A 178 8.35 1.70 -14.93
C ILE A 178 7.17 0.75 -15.06
N VAL A 179 5.93 1.25 -15.12
CA VAL A 179 4.74 0.39 -15.24
C VAL A 179 4.70 -0.35 -16.58
N ASN A 180 5.14 0.27 -17.67
CA ASN A 180 5.24 -0.42 -18.95
C ASN A 180 6.28 -1.55 -18.91
N ARG A 181 7.43 -1.32 -18.27
CA ARG A 181 8.49 -2.33 -18.13
C ARG A 181 8.07 -3.46 -17.18
N ALA A 182 7.32 -3.14 -16.12
CA ALA A 182 6.71 -4.14 -15.24
C ALA A 182 5.73 -5.05 -16.01
N ARG A 183 4.92 -4.46 -16.90
CA ARG A 183 4.04 -5.20 -17.80
C ARG A 183 4.84 -6.10 -18.76
N GLU A 184 5.91 -5.59 -19.36
CA GLU A 184 6.79 -6.37 -20.26
C GLU A 184 7.47 -7.53 -19.51
N ALA A 185 7.79 -7.34 -18.23
CA ALA A 185 8.28 -8.38 -17.34
C ALA A 185 7.18 -9.34 -16.82
N HIS A 186 5.92 -9.12 -17.22
CA HIS A 186 4.74 -9.88 -16.82
C HIS A 186 4.50 -9.88 -15.31
N LEU A 187 4.87 -8.81 -14.61
CA LEU A 187 4.65 -8.73 -13.16
C LEU A 187 3.16 -8.76 -12.83
N ALA A 188 2.84 -9.32 -11.67
CA ALA A 188 1.49 -9.59 -11.23
C ALA A 188 0.64 -8.30 -11.11
N GLY A 189 1.21 -7.18 -10.67
CA GLY A 189 0.46 -5.94 -10.69
C GLY A 189 1.28 -4.76 -10.22
N ALA A 190 0.79 -3.57 -10.55
CA ALA A 190 1.36 -2.33 -10.07
C ALA A 190 0.24 -1.34 -9.76
N THR A 191 0.38 -0.56 -8.69
CA THR A 191 -0.50 0.58 -8.40
C THR A 191 0.35 1.84 -8.34
N VAL A 192 -0.13 2.91 -8.98
CA VAL A 192 0.55 4.21 -8.98
C VAL A 192 -0.28 5.22 -8.22
N LEU A 193 0.30 5.70 -7.12
CA LEU A 193 -0.28 6.67 -6.21
C LEU A 193 0.36 8.04 -6.44
N LYS A 194 -0.43 9.10 -6.22
CA LYS A 194 0.07 10.48 -6.21
C LYS A 194 -0.14 11.05 -4.81
N GLY A 195 0.95 11.43 -4.16
CA GLY A 195 0.89 12.10 -2.86
C GLY A 195 0.54 13.58 -3.03
N PRO A 196 -0.18 14.18 -2.06
CA PRO A 196 -0.53 15.60 -2.13
C PRO A 196 0.69 16.50 -1.89
N MET A 197 1.73 15.99 -1.22
CA MET A 197 2.96 16.69 -0.83
C MET A 197 4.09 15.67 -0.58
N GLY A 198 5.36 16.06 -0.74
CA GLY A 198 6.52 15.21 -0.45
C GLY A 198 7.81 16.00 -0.19
N PHE A 199 8.80 15.36 0.45
CA PHE A 199 10.14 15.92 0.71
C PHE A 199 11.19 14.82 0.55
N GLY A 200 12.33 15.12 -0.10
CA GLY A 200 13.39 14.17 -0.41
C GLY A 200 14.66 14.85 -0.92
N ARG A 201 15.70 14.11 -1.34
CA ARG A 201 16.99 14.69 -1.79
C ARG A 201 16.86 15.68 -2.95
N HIS A 202 15.81 15.58 -3.77
CA HIS A 202 15.48 16.52 -4.84
C HIS A 202 14.66 17.74 -4.39
N SER A 203 14.14 17.74 -3.16
CA SER A 203 13.71 18.96 -2.49
C SER A 203 14.97 19.70 -2.05
N ARG A 204 15.69 20.28 -3.03
CA ARG A 204 16.78 21.20 -2.75
C ARG A 204 16.22 22.21 -1.76
N MET A 205 16.88 22.30 -0.62
CA MET A 205 16.77 23.40 0.32
C MET A 205 16.93 24.71 -0.46
N HIS A 206 15.82 25.29 -0.91
CA HIS A 206 15.71 26.73 -0.97
C HIS A 206 15.63 27.19 0.49
N ALA A 207 16.78 27.17 1.17
CA ALA A 207 17.00 27.73 2.50
C ALA A 207 16.85 29.27 2.53
N ALA A 208 16.08 29.83 1.61
CA ALA A 208 15.78 31.24 1.48
C ALA A 208 14.33 31.43 1.02
N LYS A 209 13.39 30.71 1.63
CA LYS A 209 11.99 31.12 1.90
C LYS A 209 11.29 29.96 2.61
N LEU A 210 10.89 30.18 3.86
CA LEU A 210 9.89 29.33 4.50
C LEU A 210 8.70 29.16 3.54
N LEU A 211 8.34 27.90 3.21
CA LEU A 211 7.11 27.48 2.50
C LEU A 211 7.10 27.47 0.95
N GLU A 212 8.19 27.15 0.27
CA GLU A 212 8.05 26.62 -1.11
C GLU A 212 7.80 25.10 -1.02
N LEU A 213 6.52 24.73 -0.91
CA LEU A 213 6.04 23.39 -1.24
C LEU A 213 6.60 23.04 -2.63
N SER A 214 7.31 21.91 -2.75
CA SER A 214 7.68 21.40 -4.07
C SER A 214 6.44 21.36 -4.95
N THR A 215 6.46 22.04 -6.09
CA THR A 215 5.38 21.94 -7.11
C THR A 215 5.38 20.58 -7.78
N ASP A 216 6.48 19.83 -7.67
CA ASP A 216 6.57 18.46 -8.14
C ASP A 216 6.03 17.50 -7.07
N LEU A 217 4.89 16.88 -7.38
CA LEU A 217 4.20 15.97 -6.46
C LEU A 217 4.89 14.60 -6.44
N PRO A 218 5.00 13.97 -5.26
CA PRO A 218 5.58 12.63 -5.18
C PRO A 218 4.63 11.61 -5.82
N VAL A 219 5.20 10.73 -6.64
CA VAL A 219 4.54 9.57 -7.20
C VAL A 219 5.15 8.32 -6.58
N VAL A 220 4.31 7.42 -6.11
CA VAL A 220 4.71 6.12 -5.56
C VAL A 220 4.20 5.03 -6.47
N ILE A 221 5.11 4.19 -6.98
CA ILE A 221 4.77 2.97 -7.72
C ILE A 221 4.93 1.80 -6.75
N GLU A 222 3.84 1.10 -6.47
CA GLU A 222 3.83 -0.12 -5.66
C GLU A 222 3.66 -1.33 -6.57
N ILE A 223 4.56 -2.31 -6.47
CA ILE A 223 4.52 -3.56 -7.23
C ILE A 223 4.59 -4.72 -6.24
N VAL A 224 3.59 -5.60 -6.29
CA VAL A 224 3.56 -6.82 -5.46
C VAL A 224 3.66 -8.02 -6.39
N ASP A 225 4.63 -8.88 -6.14
CA ASP A 225 4.81 -10.16 -6.84
C ASP A 225 5.63 -11.14 -5.97
N ALA A 226 5.85 -12.35 -6.46
CA ALA A 226 6.80 -13.29 -5.87
C ALA A 226 8.21 -12.66 -5.76
N GLU A 227 8.94 -12.98 -4.68
CA GLU A 227 10.22 -12.35 -4.38
C GLU A 227 11.22 -12.49 -5.54
N GLU A 228 11.28 -13.65 -6.19
CA GLU A 228 12.18 -13.93 -7.32
C GLU A 228 11.87 -13.06 -8.54
N ARG A 229 10.58 -12.79 -8.78
CA ARG A 229 10.11 -11.96 -9.89
C ARG A 229 10.47 -10.50 -9.66
N ILE A 230 10.28 -10.00 -8.44
CA ILE A 230 10.71 -8.66 -8.06
C ILE A 230 12.23 -8.52 -8.17
N ARG A 231 13.00 -9.49 -7.65
CA ARG A 231 14.47 -9.49 -7.75
C ARG A 231 14.96 -9.46 -9.21
N SER A 232 14.30 -10.19 -10.09
CA SER A 232 14.62 -10.21 -11.52
C SER A 232 14.29 -8.88 -12.22
N PHE A 233 13.38 -8.08 -11.65
CA PHE A 233 13.01 -6.77 -12.16
C PHE A 233 13.91 -5.63 -11.66
N LEU A 234 14.60 -5.79 -10.52
CA LEU A 234 15.45 -4.75 -9.94
C LEU A 234 16.50 -4.15 -10.90
N PRO A 235 17.17 -4.92 -11.80
CA PRO A 235 18.09 -4.33 -12.77
C PRO A 235 17.42 -3.33 -13.73
N VAL A 236 16.14 -3.53 -14.04
CA VAL A 236 15.35 -2.60 -14.88
C VAL A 236 15.02 -1.33 -14.10
N VAL A 237 14.75 -1.45 -12.80
CA VAL A 237 14.55 -0.31 -11.91
C VAL A 237 15.83 0.51 -11.81
N ASP A 238 16.99 -0.14 -11.67
CA ASP A 238 18.32 0.50 -11.62
C ASP A 238 18.64 1.27 -12.92
N GLU A 239 18.26 0.74 -14.09
CA GLU A 239 18.39 1.42 -15.38
C GLU A 239 17.55 2.72 -15.45
N LEU A 240 16.32 2.68 -14.92
CA LEU A 240 15.33 3.73 -15.09
C LEU A 240 15.40 4.81 -13.99
N VAL A 241 15.63 4.39 -12.76
CA VAL A 241 15.58 5.24 -11.55
C VAL A 241 16.99 5.69 -11.21
N THR A 242 17.46 6.69 -11.97
CA THR A 242 18.78 7.28 -11.75
C THR A 242 18.87 8.05 -10.42
N GLU A 243 17.75 8.59 -9.95
CA GLU A 243 17.59 9.29 -8.68
C GLU A 243 16.20 8.97 -8.11
N GLY A 244 16.09 8.78 -6.79
CA GLY A 244 14.84 8.39 -6.14
C GLY A 244 15.07 7.59 -4.86
N LEU A 245 13.98 7.09 -4.28
CA LEU A 245 14.02 6.09 -3.20
C LEU A 245 13.34 4.83 -3.71
N VAL A 246 14.00 3.69 -3.52
CA VAL A 246 13.44 2.37 -3.79
C VAL A 246 13.49 1.58 -2.49
N THR A 247 12.37 1.03 -2.07
CA THR A 247 12.28 0.15 -0.90
C THR A 247 11.74 -1.22 -1.31
N LEU A 248 12.15 -2.25 -0.57
CA LEU A 248 11.70 -3.62 -0.76
C LEU A 248 11.27 -4.15 0.60
N GLU A 249 10.01 -4.56 0.71
CA GLU A 249 9.44 -5.12 1.92
C GLU A 249 8.99 -6.56 1.67
N ALA A 250 9.24 -7.45 2.64
CA ALA A 250 8.71 -8.81 2.59
C ALA A 250 7.23 -8.80 2.97
N VAL A 251 6.39 -9.47 2.17
CA VAL A 251 4.94 -9.50 2.36
C VAL A 251 4.41 -10.93 2.26
N ARG A 252 3.31 -11.21 2.94
CA ARG A 252 2.55 -12.46 2.70
C ARG A 252 1.42 -12.15 1.72
N VAL A 253 1.42 -12.82 0.57
CA VAL A 253 0.31 -12.70 -0.39
C VAL A 253 -0.76 -13.70 -0.01
N ILE A 254 -1.89 -13.21 0.50
CA ILE A 254 -2.99 -14.07 0.97
C ILE A 254 -3.84 -14.53 -0.20
N LYS A 255 -4.13 -13.61 -1.10
CA LYS A 255 -4.98 -13.89 -2.25
C LYS A 255 -4.54 -13.05 -3.42
N TYR A 256 -4.54 -13.67 -4.58
CA TYR A 256 -4.40 -13.03 -5.86
C TYR A 256 -5.53 -13.52 -6.76
N VAL A 257 -6.32 -12.60 -7.33
CA VAL A 257 -7.49 -12.93 -8.14
C VAL A 257 -7.46 -12.10 -9.41
N SER A 258 -7.21 -12.76 -10.54
CA SER A 258 -7.29 -12.15 -11.86
C SER A 258 -8.73 -12.17 -12.38
N PRO A 259 -9.20 -11.11 -13.04
CA PRO A 259 -10.51 -11.14 -13.71
C PRO A 259 -10.49 -12.24 -14.79
N GLY A 260 -11.31 -13.29 -14.58
CA GLY A 260 -11.44 -14.43 -15.51
C GLY A 260 -11.19 -15.83 -14.93
N GLN A 261 -10.61 -15.94 -13.73
CA GLN A 261 -10.31 -17.25 -13.11
C GLN A 261 -11.52 -17.96 -12.44
N GLY A 262 -12.70 -17.36 -12.47
CA GLY A 262 -13.93 -17.88 -11.84
C GLY A 262 -14.91 -18.61 -12.76
N ARG A 263 -14.50 -18.99 -13.99
CA ARG A 263 -15.34 -19.78 -14.90
C ARG A 263 -14.69 -21.14 -15.18
N SER A 264 -14.89 -22.08 -14.26
CA SER A 264 -14.70 -23.51 -14.48
C SER A 264 -15.93 -24.24 -13.99
#